data_AF-C6W0E4-F1
#
_entry.id   AF-C6W0E4-F1
#
_cell.length_a   1.000
_cell.length_b   1.000
_cell.length_c   1.000
_cell.angle_alpha   90.00
_cell.angle_beta   90.00
_cell.angle_gamma   90.00
#
_symmetry.space_group_name_H-M   'P 1'
#
loop_
_entity.id
_entity.type
_entity.pdbx_description
1 polymer ?
#
loop_
_entity_poly.entity_id
_entity_poly.type
_entity_poly.pdbx_seq_one_letter_code
_entity_poly.pdbx_strand_id
1 'polypeptide(L)' 'MSVPRAKILIEKLISNRLSAEELSELLAGAHDEAVQQAYSDALEVYFNQLLAEEFDKRRKLLD' A
#
# COMPACT_ATOMS: atom_id res chain seq x y z
N MET A 1 0.02 -17.06 -1.65
CA MET A 1 -0.99 -16.06 -1.21
C MET A 1 -1.95 -15.78 -2.34
N SER A 2 -3.18 -15.35 -2.07
CA SER A 2 -4.05 -14.80 -3.12
C SER A 2 -3.75 -13.30 -3.30
N VAL A 3 -3.78 -12.81 -4.54
CA VAL A 3 -3.60 -11.36 -4.86
C VAL A 3 -4.48 -10.44 -3.98
N PRO A 4 -5.75 -10.78 -3.65
CA PRO A 4 -6.54 -9.98 -2.72
C PRO A 4 -5.96 -9.89 -1.30
N ARG A 5 -5.30 -10.95 -0.81
CA ARG A 5 -4.68 -10.95 0.53
C ARG A 5 -3.49 -10.01 0.58
N ALA A 6 -2.67 -10.01 -0.47
CA ALA A 6 -1.51 -9.14 -0.56
C ALA A 6 -1.89 -7.65 -0.44
N LYS A 7 -2.95 -7.25 -1.16
CA LYS A 7 -3.49 -5.90 -1.11
C LYS A 7 -3.99 -5.51 0.29
N ILE A 8 -4.73 -6.41 0.96
CA ILE A 8 -5.25 -6.17 2.33
C ILE A 8 -4.12 -5.92 3.32
N LEU A 9 -3.00 -6.66 3.21
CA LEU A 9 -1.85 -6.48 4.10
C LEU A 9 -1.20 -5.11 3.91
N ILE A 10 -1.07 -4.64 2.66
CA ILE A 10 -0.55 -3.29 2.38
C ILE A 10 -1.48 -2.20 2.89
N GLU A 11 -2.80 -2.33 2.68
CA GLU A 11 -3.79 -1.37 3.21
C GLU A 11 -3.74 -1.27 4.74
N LYS A 12 -3.57 -2.42 5.42
CA LYS A 12 -3.40 -2.47 6.87
C LYS A 12 -2.08 -1.87 7.33
N LEU A 13 -0.99 -2.09 6.59
CA LEU A 13 0.31 -1.47 6.86
C LEU A 13 0.22 0.06 6.79
N ILE A 14 -0.32 0.59 5.68
CA ILE A 14 -0.55 2.02 5.47
C ILE A 14 -1.41 2.62 6.59
N SER A 15 -2.43 1.89 7.02
CA SER A 15 -3.35 2.32 8.08
C SER A 15 -2.81 2.13 9.51
N ASN A 16 -1.57 1.63 9.67
CA ASN A 16 -0.97 1.26 10.95
C ASN A 16 -1.84 0.30 11.79
N ARG A 17 -2.52 -0.64 11.13
CA ARG A 17 -3.40 -1.66 11.73
C ARG A 17 -2.91 -3.09 11.50
N LEU A 18 -1.67 -3.24 11.03
CA LEU A 18 -1.06 -4.53 10.75
C LEU A 18 -0.67 -5.21 12.05
N SER A 19 -1.12 -6.45 12.27
CA SER A 19 -0.67 -7.25 13.42
C SER A 19 0.74 -7.81 13.20
N ALA A 20 1.37 -8.33 14.26
CA ALA A 20 2.67 -8.98 14.15
C ALA A 20 2.63 -10.26 13.28
N GLU A 21 1.53 -11.03 13.36
CA GLU A 21 1.33 -12.18 12.48
C GLU A 21 1.18 -11.76 11.02
N GLU A 22 0.43 -10.70 10.76
CA GLU A 22 0.20 -10.16 9.42
C GLU A 22 1.47 -9.51 8.83
N LEU A 23 2.32 -8.91 9.67
CA LEU A 23 3.64 -8.44 9.28
C LEU A 23 4.54 -9.60 8.87
N SER A 24 4.52 -10.69 9.63
CA SER A 24 5.28 -11.91 9.30
C SER A 24 4.79 -12.51 7.98
N GLU A 25 3.46 -12.51 7.75
CA GLU A 25 2.84 -12.93 6.49
C GLU A 25 3.31 -12.06 5.32
N LEU A 26 3.31 -10.74 5.49
CA LEU A 26 3.75 -9.77 4.49
C LEU A 26 5.22 -9.96 4.12
N LEU A 27 6.09 -10.14 5.12
CA LEU A 27 7.52 -10.35 4.90
C LEU A 27 7.80 -11.69 4.19
N ALA A 28 7.06 -12.75 4.53
CA ALA A 28 7.16 -14.02 3.83
C ALA A 28 6.72 -13.91 2.36
N GLY A 29 5.68 -13.12 2.09
CA GLY A 29 5.21 -12.82 0.73
C GLY A 29 6.17 -11.98 -0.10
N ALA A 30 7.07 -11.22 0.54
CA ALA A 30 8.05 -10.39 -0.16
C ALA A 30 9.15 -11.19 -0.89
N HIS A 31 9.17 -12.52 -0.76
CA HIS A 31 10.08 -13.41 -1.50
C HIS A 31 9.43 -14.07 -2.73
N ASP A 32 8.14 -13.82 -2.97
CA ASP A 32 7.38 -14.36 -4.11
C ASP A 32 7.13 -13.22 -5.13
N GLU A 33 7.63 -13.37 -6.36
CA GLU A 33 7.54 -12.35 -7.41
C GLU A 33 6.08 -11.94 -7.74
N ALA A 34 5.14 -12.88 -7.74
CA ALA A 34 3.74 -12.57 -8.04
C ALA A 34 3.10 -11.76 -6.90
N VAL A 35 3.52 -12.01 -5.66
CA VAL A 35 3.07 -11.29 -4.48
C VAL A 35 3.75 -9.92 -4.38
N GLN A 36 5.03 -9.83 -4.74
CA GLN A 36 5.75 -8.56 -4.85
C GLN A 36 5.05 -7.61 -5.82
N GLN A 37 4.66 -8.08 -7.01
CA GLN A 37 3.94 -7.24 -7.96
C GLN A 37 2.63 -6.71 -7.36
N ALA A 38 1.86 -7.56 -6.68
CA ALA A 38 0.63 -7.13 -6.01
C ALA A 38 0.88 -6.10 -4.89
N TYR A 39 2.00 -6.21 -4.17
CA TYR A 39 2.41 -5.20 -3.18
C TYR A 39 2.80 -3.88 -3.85
N SER A 40 3.60 -3.94 -4.91
CA SER A 40 4.01 -2.77 -5.69
C SER A 40 2.81 -2.03 -6.26
N ASP A 41 1.86 -2.73 -6.88
CA ASP A 41 0.65 -2.13 -7.44
C ASP A 41 -0.17 -1.40 -6.36
N ALA A 42 -0.33 -2.02 -5.18
CA ALA A 42 -1.07 -1.43 -4.07
C ALA A 42 -0.38 -0.17 -3.52
N LEU A 43 0.95 -0.19 -3.39
CA LEU A 43 1.74 0.95 -2.94
C LEU A 43 1.74 2.08 -3.96
N GLU A 44 1.83 1.77 -5.26
CA GLU A 44 1.79 2.76 -6.34
C GLU A 44 0.46 3.51 -6.37
N VAL A 45 -0.66 2.79 -6.25
CA VAL A 45 -2.00 3.40 -6.15
C VAL A 45 -2.07 4.37 -4.97
N TYR A 46 -1.60 3.94 -3.79
CA TYR A 46 -1.60 4.79 -2.60
C TYR A 46 -0.69 6.02 -2.76
N PHE A 47 0.50 5.85 -3.32
CA PHE A 47 1.43 6.95 -3.54
C PHE A 47 0.86 7.98 -4.53
N ASN A 48 0.25 7.53 -5.62
CA ASN A 48 -0.41 8.41 -6.58
C ASN A 48 -1.59 9.18 -5.97
N GLN A 49 -2.34 8.55 -5.05
CA GLN A 49 -3.38 9.25 -4.28
C GLN A 49 -2.80 10.35 -3.39
N LEU A 50 -1.71 10.08 -2.67
CA LEU A 50 -1.04 11.08 -1.83
C LEU A 50 -0.53 12.26 -2.66
N LEU A 51 0.07 11.99 -3.82
CA LEU A 51 0.50 13.05 -4.74
C LEU A 51 -0.68 13.91 -5.20
N ALA A 52 -1.78 13.29 -5.62
CA ALA A 52 -2.98 14.01 -6.04
C ALA A 52 -3.56 14.88 -4.90
N GLU A 53 -3.64 14.35 -3.68
CA GLU A 53 -4.07 15.12 -2.51
C GLU A 53 -3.15 16.32 -2.22
N GLU A 54 -1.84 16.15 -2.34
CA GLU A 54 -0.87 17.22 -2.14
C GLU A 54 -0.97 18.29 -3.23
N PHE A 55 -1.11 17.89 -4.50
CA PHE A 55 -1.36 18.83 -5.60
C PHE A 55 -2.65 19.62 -5.39
N ASP A 56 -3.72 18.96 -4.96
CA ASP A 56 -5.00 19.60 -4.65
C ASP A 56 -4.90 20.56 -3.46
N LYS A 57 -4.19 20.18 -2.40
CA LYS A 57 -3.92 21.05 -1.24
C LYS A 57 -3.16 22.31 -1.68
N ARG A 58 -2.12 22.17 -2.51
CA ARG A 58 -1.33 23.30 -3.02
C ARG A 58 -2.15 24.22 -3.90
N ARG A 59 -3.00 23.67 -4.78
CA ARG A 59 -3.90 24.46 -5.63
C ARG A 59 -4.83 25.34 -4.81
N LYS A 60 -5.46 24.78 -3.76
CA LYS A 60 -6.36 25.52 -2.85
C LYS A 60 -5.69 26.62 -2.03
N LEU A 61 -4.36 26.62 -1.91
CA LEU A 61 -3.61 27.67 -1.21
C LEU A 61 -3.25 28.85 -2.11
N LEU A 62 -3.42 28.70 -3.43
CA LEU A 62 -3.12 29.71 -4.45
C LEU A 62 -4.38 30.44 -4.95
N ASP A 63 -5.57 29.94 -4.62
CA ASP A 63 -6.89 30.53 -4.89
C ASP A 63 -7.41 31.34 -3.68
#